data_AF-A0A9P7GGW9-F1
#
_entry.id   AF-A0A9P7GGW9-F1
#
_cell.length_a   1.000
_cell.length_b   1.000
_cell.length_c   1.000
_cell.angle_alpha   90.00
_cell.angle_beta   90.00
_cell.angle_gamma   90.00
#
_symmetry.space_group_name_H-M   'P 1'
#
loop_
_entity.id
_entity.type
_entity.pdbx_description
1 polymer ?
#
loop_
_entity_poly.entity_id
_entity_poly.type
_entity_poly.pdbx_seq_one_letter_code
_entity_poly.pdbx_strand_id
1 'polypeptide(L)'
;MSPRSLWVLFTSPTPKKDPRLQEARKYDLDPRFLQFSGGQTEWRSSNLALQHGLGSPEPFFVDEELTLSKAFSSSMRPTKIIPYLYRATARFDQDDITITTLVTTSRFQAFSRMVERYQGPISVTIHVGNSTSEIRSLLKSLRALYLSSKSMATYVDVHLVIDAFDRQFNTWRNIARLFARTDYVMMLDVDFYLCTDFRTAMRNSWHIMHQLRDGNAAFVIPAFEYVKYADGVDHRIFPKDKRTLLGLVKSKRLGMFHASWAPGHNSTDYKRYYAAPPGDVYKVTQYQSAYEPYVIFKKDGPPWCDERFIGYGGNKAACLFEMYISGISYFVLADHFIIHQSHRYEEAARRNEVRLRT
;
A
#
# COMPACT_ATOMS: atom_id res chain seq x y z
N MET A 1 20.01 32.85 -9.85
CA MET A 1 18.83 33.29 -9.07
C MET A 1 18.31 32.08 -8.30
N SER A 2 18.36 32.13 -6.97
CA SER A 2 18.17 30.99 -6.06
C SER A 2 16.69 30.83 -5.67
N PRO A 3 16.11 29.61 -5.71
CA PRO A 3 14.75 29.37 -5.21
C PRO A 3 14.78 29.10 -3.70
N ARG A 4 14.81 30.16 -2.90
CA ARG A 4 14.48 30.15 -1.47
C ARG A 4 13.22 30.97 -1.25
N SER A 5 12.04 30.40 -1.47
CA SER A 5 10.77 31.02 -1.09
C SER A 5 9.60 30.05 -1.24
N LEU A 6 9.48 29.06 -0.36
CA LEU A 6 8.21 28.33 -0.13
C LEU A 6 8.02 27.82 1.31
N TRP A 7 8.83 28.31 2.27
CA TRP A 7 8.71 27.93 3.69
C TRP A 7 8.85 29.15 4.59
N VAL A 8 7.91 30.09 4.51
CA VAL A 8 7.71 31.09 5.56
C VAL A 8 6.22 31.39 5.62
N LEU A 9 5.57 30.98 6.72
CA LEU A 9 4.65 31.79 7.54
C LEU A 9 3.95 30.85 8.54
N PHE A 10 4.38 30.94 9.80
CA PHE A 10 3.60 30.85 11.05
C PHE A 10 4.62 30.67 12.19
N THR A 11 5.31 31.75 12.54
CA THR A 11 6.11 31.84 13.76
C THR A 11 5.39 32.75 14.74
N SER A 12 4.56 32.17 15.61
CA SER A 12 4.29 32.78 16.92
C SER A 12 5.40 32.35 17.88
N PRO A 13 5.97 33.24 18.71
CA PRO A 13 7.02 32.86 19.64
C PRO A 13 6.41 32.18 20.87
N THR A 14 6.56 30.86 20.99
CA THR A 14 6.18 30.09 22.20
C THR A 14 7.38 29.32 22.78
N PRO A 15 7.36 29.01 24.10
CA PRO A 15 8.54 29.05 24.95
C PRO A 15 9.47 27.85 24.77
N LYS A 16 10.78 28.13 24.75
CA LYS A 16 11.91 27.19 24.57
C LYS A 16 12.06 26.09 25.66
N LYS A 17 11.04 25.78 26.45
CA LYS A 17 11.14 24.93 27.66
C LYS A 17 10.05 23.85 27.81
N ASP A 18 9.41 23.36 26.74
CA ASP A 18 8.62 22.12 26.86
C ASP A 18 9.51 20.89 26.58
N PRO A 19 9.79 20.03 27.59
CA PRO A 19 10.62 18.84 27.41
C PRO A 19 10.08 17.85 26.36
N ARG A 20 8.77 17.89 26.05
CA ARG A 20 8.15 17.07 24.98
C ARG A 20 8.57 17.52 23.57
N LEU A 21 8.90 18.81 23.40
CA LEU A 21 9.32 19.39 22.12
C LEU A 21 10.79 19.10 21.78
N GLN A 22 11.64 18.85 22.78
CA GLN A 22 13.06 18.53 22.57
C GLN A 22 13.27 17.07 22.12
N GLU A 23 12.39 16.16 22.53
CA GLU A 23 12.52 14.73 22.26
C GLU A 23 12.13 14.36 20.81
N ALA A 24 11.15 15.05 20.21
CA ALA A 24 10.74 14.85 18.82
C ALA A 24 11.88 15.15 17.82
N ARG A 25 12.71 16.17 18.11
CA ARG A 25 13.89 16.51 17.30
C ARG A 25 14.93 15.40 17.27
N LYS A 26 15.00 14.55 18.32
CA LYS A 26 15.90 13.39 18.37
C LYS A 26 15.60 12.36 17.28
N TYR A 27 14.36 12.34 16.79
CA TYR A 27 13.88 11.45 15.75
C TYR A 27 13.64 12.14 14.39
N ASP A 28 14.11 13.39 14.22
CA ASP A 28 13.83 14.24 13.04
C ASP A 28 12.33 14.47 12.78
N LEU A 29 11.52 14.44 13.84
CA LEU A 29 10.10 14.77 13.75
C LEU A 29 9.90 16.23 14.16
N ASP A 30 8.96 16.91 13.50
CA ASP A 30 8.50 18.23 13.97
C ASP A 30 8.11 18.10 15.46
N PRO A 31 8.56 18.97 16.37
CA PRO A 31 8.11 18.98 17.75
C PRO A 31 6.59 19.00 17.93
N ARG A 32 5.87 19.55 16.95
CA ARG A 32 4.42 19.54 16.87
C ARG A 32 3.87 18.23 16.31
N PHE A 33 4.68 17.22 15.99
CA PHE A 33 4.25 15.91 15.46
C PHE A 33 3.22 15.22 16.36
N LEU A 34 3.47 15.22 17.68
CA LEU A 34 2.53 14.73 18.70
C LEU A 34 1.38 15.71 18.99
N GLN A 35 1.49 16.95 18.50
CA GLN A 35 0.52 18.04 18.67
C GLN A 35 -0.16 18.43 17.36
N PHE A 36 -0.01 17.65 16.28
CA PHE A 36 -0.72 17.87 15.02
C PHE A 36 -2.19 17.52 15.29
N SER A 37 -2.88 18.39 16.02
CA SER A 37 -4.30 18.58 15.87
C SER A 37 -4.49 19.26 14.52
N GLY A 38 -5.58 18.97 13.83
CA GLY A 38 -5.82 19.33 12.42
C GLY A 38 -5.79 20.82 12.08
N GLY A 39 -5.41 21.71 12.99
CA GLY A 39 -5.63 23.14 12.91
C GLY A 39 -6.84 23.54 13.76
N GLN A 40 -7.18 24.83 13.71
CA GLN A 40 -8.42 25.34 14.29
C GLN A 40 -9.30 25.85 13.16
N THR A 41 -10.55 25.41 13.13
CA THR A 41 -11.56 25.98 12.25
C THR A 41 -12.14 27.22 12.91
N GLU A 42 -12.11 28.33 12.18
CA GLU A 42 -12.71 29.59 12.61
C GLU A 42 -14.19 29.63 12.21
N TRP A 43 -15.07 29.89 13.18
CA TRP A 43 -16.50 30.05 12.94
C TRP A 43 -16.94 31.46 13.33
N ARG A 44 -17.48 32.19 12.35
CA ARG A 44 -17.99 33.56 12.53
C ARG A 44 -19.51 33.56 12.48
N SER A 45 -20.11 34.25 13.45
CA SER A 45 -21.55 34.50 13.46
C SER A 45 -21.96 35.23 12.18
N SER A 46 -23.13 34.89 11.63
CA SER A 46 -23.66 35.63 10.47
C SER A 46 -24.04 37.06 10.87
N ASN A 47 -24.04 37.97 9.89
CA ASN A 47 -24.45 39.37 10.12
C ASN A 47 -25.86 39.47 10.71
N LEU A 48 -26.77 38.58 10.30
CA LEU A 48 -28.12 38.51 10.83
C LEU A 48 -28.13 38.11 12.32
N ALA A 49 -27.32 37.12 12.72
CA ALA A 49 -27.21 36.71 14.12
C ALA A 49 -26.66 37.84 15.00
N LEU A 50 -25.68 38.60 14.50
CA LEU A 50 -25.11 39.76 15.20
C LEU A 50 -26.13 40.88 15.41
N GLN A 51 -26.92 41.21 14.37
CA GLN A 51 -27.93 42.27 14.42
C GLN A 51 -29.04 42.00 15.45
N HIS A 52 -29.37 40.72 15.66
CA HIS A 52 -30.42 40.31 16.60
C HIS A 52 -29.89 39.89 17.99
N GLY A 53 -28.59 40.06 18.27
CA GLY A 53 -28.00 39.68 19.56
C GLY A 53 -27.95 38.17 19.80
N LEU A 54 -28.01 37.36 18.73
CA LEU A 54 -28.01 35.89 18.77
C LEU A 54 -26.64 35.28 18.42
N GLY A 55 -25.61 36.11 18.23
CA GLY A 55 -24.26 35.67 17.85
C GLY A 55 -23.16 36.36 18.65
N SER A 56 -21.93 35.85 18.52
CA SER A 56 -20.72 36.46 19.08
C SER A 56 -20.00 37.33 18.03
N PRO A 57 -19.58 38.56 18.39
CA PRO A 57 -18.74 39.41 17.54
C PRO A 57 -17.31 38.86 17.40
N GLU A 58 -16.85 38.11 18.41
CA GLU A 58 -15.58 37.40 18.35
C GLU A 58 -15.74 36.03 17.68
N PRO A 59 -14.79 35.62 16.82
CA PRO A 59 -14.82 34.31 16.19
C PRO A 59 -14.63 33.18 17.21
N PHE A 60 -15.31 32.06 16.99
CA PHE A 60 -15.09 30.83 17.74
C PHE A 60 -14.04 29.99 17.03
N PHE A 61 -13.03 29.54 17.77
CA PHE A 61 -12.04 28.59 17.27
C PHE A 61 -12.38 27.21 17.80
N VAL A 62 -12.63 26.27 16.89
CA VAL A 62 -12.90 24.88 17.24
C VAL A 62 -11.74 24.04 16.74
N ASP A 63 -11.26 23.13 17.58
CA ASP A 63 -10.26 22.17 17.17
C ASP A 63 -10.80 21.29 16.02
N GLU A 64 -10.08 21.23 14.91
CA GLU A 64 -10.55 20.54 13.71
C GLU A 64 -10.63 19.03 13.94
N GLU A 65 -9.70 18.45 14.71
CA GLU A 65 -9.71 17.03 15.05
C GLU A 65 -10.92 16.69 15.92
N LEU A 66 -11.23 17.54 16.90
CA LEU A 66 -12.47 17.42 17.68
C LEU A 66 -13.71 17.53 16.78
N THR A 67 -13.74 18.50 15.88
CA THR A 67 -14.88 18.70 14.96
C THR A 67 -15.09 17.49 14.07
N LEU A 68 -14.02 17.00 13.43
CA LEU A 68 -14.06 15.80 12.60
C LEU A 68 -14.44 14.57 13.42
N SER A 69 -13.92 14.40 14.64
CA SER A 69 -14.30 13.27 15.50
C SER A 69 -15.80 13.24 15.84
N LYS A 70 -16.45 14.40 15.91
CA LYS A 70 -17.90 14.50 16.15
C LYS A 70 -18.70 14.30 14.86
N ALA A 71 -18.31 14.95 13.77
CA ALA A 71 -18.94 14.82 12.46
C ALA A 71 -18.89 13.36 11.94
N PHE A 72 -17.81 12.66 12.26
CA PHE A 72 -17.53 11.29 11.83
C PHE A 72 -17.68 10.26 12.96
N SER A 73 -18.37 10.60 14.05
CA SER A 73 -18.50 9.77 15.26
C SER A 73 -19.03 8.35 15.04
N SER A 74 -19.75 8.10 13.94
CA SER A 74 -20.28 6.80 13.53
C SER A 74 -19.43 6.07 12.48
N SER A 75 -18.29 6.65 12.09
CA SER A 75 -17.35 6.10 11.12
C SER A 75 -15.98 5.89 11.76
N MET A 76 -15.13 5.06 11.14
CA MET A 76 -13.75 4.81 11.62
C MET A 76 -12.80 5.96 11.24
N ARG A 77 -13.29 7.20 11.30
CA ARG A 77 -12.58 8.43 10.93
C ARG A 77 -12.63 9.40 12.12
N PRO A 78 -11.71 10.38 12.19
CA PRO A 78 -10.62 10.67 11.27
C PRO A 78 -9.39 9.76 11.45
N THR A 79 -8.75 9.42 10.35
CA THR A 79 -7.44 8.74 10.31
C THR A 79 -6.36 9.79 10.10
N LYS A 80 -5.31 9.82 10.91
CA LYS A 80 -4.21 10.78 10.72
C LYS A 80 -3.19 10.24 9.72
N ILE A 81 -3.08 10.90 8.58
CA ILE A 81 -2.21 10.49 7.47
C ILE A 81 -1.07 11.50 7.33
N ILE A 82 0.17 11.02 7.33
CA ILE A 82 1.37 11.82 7.10
C ILE A 82 2.01 11.31 5.81
N PRO A 83 1.71 11.92 4.66
CA PRO A 83 2.27 11.50 3.39
C PRO A 83 3.74 11.89 3.30
N TYR A 84 4.54 11.03 2.65
CA TYR A 84 5.96 11.28 2.39
C TYR A 84 6.75 11.61 3.68
N LEU A 85 6.44 10.92 4.79
CA LEU A 85 7.25 10.99 6.01
C LEU A 85 8.73 10.79 5.67
N TYR A 86 8.99 9.81 4.81
CA TYR A 86 10.21 9.75 4.01
C TYR A 86 9.84 9.76 2.54
N ARG A 87 10.51 10.62 1.77
CA ARG A 87 10.33 10.72 0.32
C ARG A 87 11.56 10.17 -0.37
N ALA A 88 11.35 9.31 -1.37
CA ALA A 88 12.43 8.76 -2.16
C ALA A 88 13.17 9.88 -2.92
N THR A 89 14.49 9.77 -2.94
CA THR A 89 15.38 10.77 -3.54
C THR A 89 15.45 10.67 -5.06
N ALA A 90 15.17 9.50 -5.64
CA ALA A 90 15.13 9.35 -7.08
C ALA A 90 13.94 10.07 -7.72
N ARG A 91 14.13 10.42 -9.00
CA ARG A 91 13.06 10.82 -9.91
C ARG A 91 12.66 9.59 -10.72
N PHE A 92 11.37 9.46 -10.97
CA PHE A 92 10.80 8.35 -11.71
C PHE A 92 10.13 8.90 -12.97
N ASP A 93 10.22 8.15 -14.06
CA ASP A 93 9.47 8.45 -15.27
C ASP A 93 7.97 8.27 -14.98
N GLN A 94 7.12 9.08 -15.60
CA GLN A 94 5.67 8.96 -15.41
C GLN A 94 5.16 7.59 -15.83
N ASP A 95 5.77 7.00 -16.87
CA ASP A 95 5.39 5.70 -17.39
C ASP A 95 6.02 4.50 -16.65
N ASP A 96 6.70 4.76 -15.53
CA ASP A 96 7.24 3.72 -14.68
C ASP A 96 6.14 3.07 -13.82
N ILE A 97 6.43 1.90 -13.26
CA ILE A 97 5.48 1.14 -12.44
C ILE A 97 5.88 1.31 -10.97
N THR A 98 4.99 1.86 -10.15
CA THR A 98 5.20 1.97 -8.70
C THR A 98 4.62 0.75 -8.01
N ILE A 99 5.39 0.01 -7.20
CA ILE A 99 4.79 -0.96 -6.27
C ILE A 99 4.08 -0.20 -5.15
N THR A 100 2.78 -0.45 -5.02
CA THR A 100 1.99 -0.02 -3.86
C THR A 100 1.88 -1.19 -2.89
N THR A 101 2.26 -0.97 -1.64
CA THR A 101 2.22 -2.01 -0.61
C THR A 101 1.88 -1.42 0.76
N LEU A 102 1.54 -2.29 1.70
CA LEU A 102 1.31 -1.94 3.10
C LEU A 102 2.14 -2.85 3.99
N VAL A 103 2.71 -2.28 5.06
CA VAL A 103 3.70 -2.96 5.89
C VAL A 103 3.46 -2.66 7.36
N THR A 104 3.49 -3.71 8.17
CA THR A 104 3.59 -3.63 9.64
C THR A 104 5.04 -3.86 10.08
N THR A 105 5.39 -3.45 11.30
CA THR A 105 6.76 -3.57 11.84
C THR A 105 7.36 -4.98 11.75
N SER A 106 6.53 -6.01 11.94
CA SER A 106 6.95 -7.41 11.86
C SER A 106 7.42 -7.83 10.45
N ARG A 107 7.06 -7.07 9.41
CA ARG A 107 7.37 -7.36 8.01
C ARG A 107 8.49 -6.52 7.42
N PHE A 108 9.18 -5.71 8.23
CA PHE A 108 10.27 -4.84 7.75
C PHE A 108 11.38 -5.60 7.03
N GLN A 109 11.72 -6.81 7.49
CA GLN A 109 12.73 -7.63 6.80
C GLN A 109 12.26 -8.08 5.42
N ALA A 110 10.97 -8.42 5.24
CA ALA A 110 10.40 -8.76 3.94
C ALA A 110 10.38 -7.52 3.03
N PHE A 111 10.01 -6.38 3.59
CA PHE A 111 10.03 -5.10 2.87
C PHE A 111 11.43 -4.74 2.37
N SER A 112 12.48 -4.86 3.20
CA SER A 112 13.86 -4.66 2.75
C SER A 112 14.22 -5.53 1.55
N ARG A 113 13.85 -6.81 1.58
CA ARG A 113 14.11 -7.71 0.45
C ARG A 113 13.38 -7.29 -0.82
N MET A 114 12.13 -6.84 -0.70
CA MET A 114 11.35 -6.32 -1.83
C MET A 114 12.04 -5.09 -2.44
N VAL A 115 12.49 -4.14 -1.61
CA VAL A 115 13.16 -2.91 -2.06
C VAL A 115 14.47 -3.23 -2.80
N GLU A 116 15.31 -4.09 -2.23
CA GLU A 116 16.58 -4.50 -2.87
C GLU A 116 16.36 -5.28 -4.18
N ARG A 117 15.28 -6.05 -4.25
CA ARG A 117 14.96 -6.83 -5.44
C ARG A 117 14.33 -5.98 -6.54
N TYR A 118 13.44 -5.05 -6.19
CA TYR A 118 12.66 -4.31 -7.18
C TYR A 118 13.46 -3.20 -7.85
N GLN A 119 14.23 -2.43 -7.07
CA GLN A 119 15.02 -1.29 -7.55
C GLN A 119 14.23 -0.34 -8.48
N GLY A 120 12.97 -0.09 -8.12
CA GLY A 120 12.02 0.78 -8.80
C GLY A 120 11.13 1.49 -7.79
N PRO A 121 10.26 2.42 -8.22
CA PRO A 121 9.48 3.24 -7.29
C PRO A 121 8.56 2.40 -6.41
N ILE A 122 8.55 2.69 -5.10
CA ILE A 122 7.67 2.02 -4.13
C ILE A 122 6.95 3.10 -3.33
N SER A 123 5.63 2.99 -3.24
CA SER A 123 4.81 3.74 -2.28
C SER A 123 4.29 2.77 -1.22
N VAL A 124 4.68 3.00 0.04
CA VAL A 124 4.32 2.12 1.15
C VAL A 124 3.51 2.87 2.21
N THR A 125 2.39 2.27 2.60
CA THR A 125 1.65 2.71 3.79
C THR A 125 2.10 1.91 5.00
N ILE A 126 2.43 2.61 6.10
CA ILE A 126 2.79 2.00 7.38
C ILE A 126 1.80 2.51 8.43
N HIS A 127 1.10 1.58 9.08
CA HIS A 127 0.14 1.89 10.15
C HIS A 127 0.77 1.75 11.53
N VAL A 128 0.30 2.57 12.46
CA VAL A 128 0.54 2.46 13.90
C VAL A 128 -0.68 2.90 14.70
N GLY A 129 -0.85 2.27 15.86
CA GLY A 129 -1.79 2.69 16.89
C GLY A 129 -1.58 4.15 17.32
N ASN A 130 -2.58 4.71 18.00
CA ASN A 130 -2.55 6.09 18.48
C ASN A 130 -1.76 6.29 19.80
N SER A 131 -1.18 5.23 20.38
CA SER A 131 -0.41 5.35 21.61
C SER A 131 0.97 5.95 21.37
N THR A 132 1.40 6.86 22.23
CA THR A 132 2.70 7.53 22.09
C THR A 132 3.87 6.53 22.12
N SER A 133 3.77 5.46 22.89
CA SER A 133 4.79 4.41 22.98
C SER A 133 4.95 3.63 21.68
N GLU A 134 3.84 3.23 21.04
CA GLU A 134 3.86 2.50 19.77
C GLU A 134 4.40 3.37 18.65
N ILE A 135 3.93 4.63 18.57
CA ILE A 135 4.40 5.62 17.60
C ILE A 135 5.92 5.79 17.72
N ARG A 136 6.44 6.01 18.94
CA ARG A 136 7.90 6.15 19.16
C ARG A 136 8.68 4.90 18.76
N SER A 137 8.18 3.72 19.13
CA SER A 137 8.82 2.44 18.82
C SER A 137 8.87 2.18 17.31
N LEU A 138 7.76 2.45 16.61
CA LEU A 138 7.69 2.38 15.16
C LEU A 138 8.69 3.34 14.53
N LEU A 139 8.69 4.63 14.90
CA LEU A 139 9.52 5.65 14.25
C LEU A 139 11.01 5.36 14.43
N LYS A 140 11.42 4.82 15.59
CA LYS A 140 12.79 4.34 15.80
C LYS A 140 13.14 3.20 14.83
N SER A 141 12.26 2.22 14.71
CA SER A 141 12.45 1.05 13.83
C SER A 141 12.44 1.44 12.36
N LEU A 142 11.54 2.34 11.98
CA LEU A 142 11.38 2.84 10.62
C LEU A 142 12.59 3.69 10.19
N ARG A 143 13.12 4.53 11.07
CA ARG A 143 14.38 5.26 10.82
C ARG A 143 15.53 4.29 10.58
N ALA A 144 15.68 3.27 11.42
CA ALA A 144 16.71 2.25 11.26
C ALA A 144 16.55 1.50 9.92
N LEU A 145 15.31 1.17 9.54
CA LEU A 145 14.99 0.53 8.25
C LEU A 145 15.37 1.43 7.08
N TYR A 146 14.97 2.70 7.09
CA TYR A 146 15.22 3.63 5.99
C TYR A 146 16.72 3.91 5.79
N LEU A 147 17.49 3.91 6.89
CA LEU A 147 18.94 4.07 6.87
C LEU A 147 19.69 2.75 6.61
N SER A 148 19.00 1.61 6.56
CA SER A 148 19.64 0.29 6.40
C SER A 148 20.26 0.08 5.02
N SER A 149 19.75 0.76 3.99
CA SER A 149 20.30 0.67 2.64
C SER A 149 20.07 1.94 1.83
N LYS A 150 20.93 2.18 0.85
CA LYS A 150 20.75 3.28 -0.11
C LYS A 150 19.47 3.08 -0.94
N SER A 151 19.10 1.83 -1.23
CA SER A 151 17.91 1.49 -2.01
C SER A 151 16.62 2.00 -1.35
N MET A 152 16.51 1.91 -0.02
CA MET A 152 15.40 2.49 0.74
C MET A 152 15.25 3.98 0.45
N ALA A 153 16.31 4.76 0.66
CA ALA A 153 16.28 6.20 0.44
C ALA A 153 16.16 6.60 -1.04
N THR A 154 16.55 5.72 -1.96
CA THR A 154 16.49 5.98 -3.40
C THR A 154 15.07 5.78 -3.92
N TYR A 155 14.41 4.69 -3.52
CA TYR A 155 13.23 4.18 -4.22
C TYR A 155 11.90 4.26 -3.44
N VAL A 156 11.94 4.44 -2.12
CA VAL A 156 10.75 4.29 -1.26
C VAL A 156 10.17 5.64 -0.81
N ASP A 157 8.89 5.86 -1.11
CA ASP A 157 8.04 6.86 -0.47
C ASP A 157 7.25 6.20 0.68
N VAL A 158 7.36 6.74 1.88
CA VAL A 158 6.72 6.22 3.10
C VAL A 158 5.59 7.13 3.55
N HIS A 159 4.38 6.57 3.69
CA HIS A 159 3.18 7.25 4.17
C HIS A 159 2.79 6.65 5.52
N LEU A 160 2.87 7.46 6.59
CA LEU A 160 2.53 7.01 7.94
C LEU A 160 1.04 7.23 8.19
N VAL A 161 0.39 6.20 8.72
CA VAL A 161 -1.01 6.24 9.16
C VAL A 161 -1.04 6.01 10.66
N ILE A 162 -1.59 6.96 11.40
CA ILE A 162 -1.79 6.88 12.85
C ILE A 162 -3.29 6.78 13.08
N ASP A 163 -3.73 5.64 13.61
CA ASP A 163 -5.14 5.34 13.81
C ASP A 163 -5.33 4.37 14.98
N ALA A 164 -6.41 4.54 15.75
CA ALA A 164 -6.84 3.58 16.77
C ALA A 164 -7.41 2.29 16.16
N PHE A 165 -7.89 2.33 14.92
CA PHE A 165 -8.52 1.18 14.26
C PHE A 165 -7.50 0.40 13.42
N ASP A 166 -7.28 -0.84 13.82
CA ASP A 166 -6.46 -1.79 13.07
C ASP A 166 -7.14 -2.32 11.80
N ARG A 167 -6.34 -2.87 10.89
CA ARG A 167 -6.78 -3.68 9.74
C ARG A 167 -7.71 -2.96 8.75
N GLN A 168 -7.51 -1.66 8.56
CA GLN A 168 -8.14 -0.86 7.51
C GLN A 168 -7.39 -1.00 6.17
N PHE A 169 -7.20 -2.24 5.71
CA PHE A 169 -6.30 -2.55 4.60
C PHE A 169 -6.64 -1.80 3.30
N ASN A 170 -7.93 -1.60 2.98
CA ASN A 170 -8.35 -0.86 1.79
C ASN A 170 -8.01 0.63 1.90
N THR A 171 -8.20 1.26 3.06
CA THR A 171 -7.73 2.63 3.33
C THR A 171 -6.23 2.74 3.09
N TRP A 172 -5.45 1.79 3.60
CA TRP A 172 -4.00 1.81 3.45
C TRP A 172 -3.53 1.58 2.00
N ARG A 173 -4.23 0.73 1.24
CA ARG A 173 -4.02 0.56 -0.21
C ARG A 173 -4.33 1.84 -0.98
N ASN A 174 -5.44 2.49 -0.67
CA ASN A 174 -5.83 3.75 -1.30
C ASN A 174 -4.79 4.84 -1.03
N ILE A 175 -4.26 4.93 0.20
CA ILE A 175 -3.20 5.90 0.55
C ILE A 175 -1.92 5.64 -0.27
N ALA A 176 -1.44 4.40 -0.34
CA ALA A 176 -0.25 4.06 -1.13
C ALA A 176 -0.48 4.36 -2.63
N ARG A 177 -1.67 4.03 -3.16
CA ARG A 177 -2.03 4.35 -4.54
C ARG A 177 -2.12 5.86 -4.78
N LEU A 178 -2.75 6.61 -3.88
CA LEU A 178 -2.97 8.05 -4.00
C LEU A 178 -1.65 8.82 -4.10
N PHE A 179 -0.65 8.42 -3.31
CA PHE A 179 0.64 9.10 -3.26
C PHE A 179 1.73 8.44 -4.13
N ALA A 180 1.40 7.40 -4.89
CA ALA A 180 2.29 6.87 -5.92
C ALA A 180 2.60 7.96 -6.97
N ARG A 181 3.88 8.06 -7.36
CA ARG A 181 4.38 9.16 -8.20
C ARG A 181 4.36 8.88 -9.70
N THR A 182 3.94 7.69 -10.12
CA THR A 182 3.90 7.26 -11.52
C THR A 182 2.46 6.97 -11.94
N ASP A 183 2.23 6.89 -13.25
CA ASP A 183 0.90 6.68 -13.84
C ASP A 183 0.43 5.22 -13.69
N TYR A 184 1.33 4.29 -13.40
CA TYR A 184 1.03 2.86 -13.26
C TYR A 184 1.45 2.33 -11.89
N VAL A 185 0.60 1.53 -11.28
CA VAL A 185 0.84 0.94 -9.97
C VAL A 185 0.71 -0.58 -10.02
N MET A 186 1.53 -1.26 -9.23
CA MET A 186 1.38 -2.67 -8.91
C MET A 186 0.85 -2.82 -7.48
N MET A 187 -0.34 -3.38 -7.31
CA MET A 187 -0.85 -3.72 -5.98
C MET A 187 -0.24 -5.04 -5.51
N LEU A 188 0.69 -4.99 -4.56
CA LEU A 188 1.48 -6.14 -4.11
C LEU A 188 1.59 -6.25 -2.59
N ASP A 189 1.40 -7.46 -2.07
CA ASP A 189 1.65 -7.75 -0.67
C ASP A 189 3.15 -7.94 -0.42
N VAL A 190 3.63 -7.44 0.73
CA VAL A 190 5.06 -7.41 1.06
C VAL A 190 5.76 -8.78 1.12
N ASP A 191 4.97 -9.84 1.28
CA ASP A 191 5.45 -11.22 1.46
C ASP A 191 5.77 -11.93 0.14
N PHE A 192 5.51 -11.29 -1.01
CA PHE A 192 5.84 -11.85 -2.31
C PHE A 192 7.25 -11.46 -2.76
N TYR A 193 7.99 -12.47 -3.19
CA TYR A 193 9.25 -12.30 -3.86
C TYR A 193 9.06 -12.12 -5.37
N LEU A 194 9.72 -11.11 -5.93
CA LEU A 194 9.68 -10.78 -7.35
C LEU A 194 10.65 -11.66 -8.14
N CYS A 195 10.16 -12.77 -8.69
CA CYS A 195 11.01 -13.77 -9.35
C CYS A 195 11.54 -13.31 -10.72
N THR A 196 10.81 -12.44 -11.41
CA THR A 196 11.13 -11.96 -12.78
C THR A 196 11.04 -10.43 -12.85
N ASP A 197 11.68 -9.84 -13.86
CA ASP A 197 11.65 -8.38 -14.10
C ASP A 197 10.50 -7.99 -15.03
N PHE A 198 9.27 -8.09 -14.52
CA PHE A 198 8.07 -7.66 -15.25
C PHE A 198 8.08 -6.16 -15.54
N ARG A 199 8.72 -5.35 -14.68
CA ARG A 199 8.75 -3.89 -14.82
C ARG A 199 9.43 -3.50 -16.13
N THR A 200 10.65 -3.99 -16.35
CA THR A 200 11.39 -3.71 -17.59
C THR A 200 10.69 -4.32 -18.80
N ALA A 201 10.20 -5.56 -18.68
CA ALA A 201 9.52 -6.25 -19.79
C ALA A 201 8.25 -5.51 -20.25
N MET A 202 7.42 -5.02 -19.32
CA MET A 202 6.23 -4.26 -19.65
C MET A 202 6.56 -2.91 -20.28
N ARG A 203 7.50 -2.15 -19.70
CA ARG A 203 7.89 -0.82 -20.23
C ARG A 203 8.48 -0.92 -21.64
N ASN A 204 9.15 -2.01 -21.96
CA ASN A 204 9.69 -2.26 -23.31
C ASN A 204 8.64 -2.76 -24.31
N SER A 205 7.42 -3.10 -23.87
CA SER A 205 6.33 -3.56 -24.73
C SER A 205 5.36 -2.42 -25.03
N TRP A 206 5.44 -1.88 -26.25
CA TRP A 206 4.53 -0.83 -26.70
C TRP A 206 3.06 -1.23 -26.56
N HIS A 207 2.71 -2.48 -26.90
CA HIS A 207 1.33 -2.97 -26.83
C HIS A 207 0.80 -2.98 -25.38
N ILE A 208 1.59 -3.48 -24.42
CA ILE A 208 1.21 -3.50 -23.01
C ILE A 208 1.05 -2.07 -22.47
N MET A 209 2.03 -1.20 -22.74
CA MET A 209 1.97 0.19 -22.30
C MET A 209 0.86 0.99 -22.97
N HIS A 210 0.47 0.65 -24.20
CA HIS A 210 -0.68 1.25 -24.86
C HIS A 210 -1.99 0.87 -24.16
N GLN A 211 -2.20 -0.42 -23.86
CA GLN A 211 -3.38 -0.88 -23.12
C GLN A 211 -3.46 -0.29 -21.70
N LEU A 212 -2.32 -0.13 -21.02
CA LEU A 212 -2.27 0.57 -19.73
C LEU A 212 -2.67 2.05 -19.87
N ARG A 213 -2.19 2.75 -20.90
CA ARG A 213 -2.54 4.16 -21.16
C ARG A 213 -4.03 4.36 -21.39
N ASP A 214 -4.65 3.45 -22.14
CA ASP A 214 -6.09 3.46 -22.42
C ASP A 214 -6.94 3.32 -21.15
N GLY A 215 -6.38 2.77 -20.06
CA GLY A 215 -7.02 2.71 -18.75
C GLY A 215 -8.00 1.56 -18.56
N ASN A 216 -8.17 0.70 -19.56
CA ASN A 216 -9.15 -0.41 -19.55
C ASN A 216 -8.51 -1.79 -19.32
N ALA A 217 -7.24 -1.82 -18.90
CA ALA A 217 -6.48 -3.06 -18.71
C ALA A 217 -5.79 -3.12 -17.34
N ALA A 218 -5.86 -4.28 -16.71
CA ALA A 218 -5.06 -4.67 -15.55
C ALA A 218 -4.25 -5.93 -15.87
N PHE A 219 -2.94 -5.89 -15.67
CA PHE A 219 -2.03 -7.00 -15.96
C PHE A 219 -1.74 -7.81 -14.71
N VAL A 220 -2.14 -9.07 -14.72
CA VAL A 220 -1.95 -10.04 -13.64
C VAL A 220 -0.55 -10.63 -13.71
N ILE A 221 0.13 -10.66 -12.56
CA ILE A 221 1.32 -11.48 -12.32
C ILE A 221 0.90 -12.73 -11.52
N PRO A 222 0.94 -13.93 -12.12
CA PRO A 222 0.60 -15.18 -11.45
C PRO A 222 1.40 -15.42 -10.16
N ALA A 223 0.69 -15.87 -9.12
CA ALA A 223 1.24 -16.12 -7.80
C ALA A 223 1.42 -17.62 -7.53
N PHE A 224 2.55 -17.98 -6.93
CA PHE A 224 2.87 -19.35 -6.56
C PHE A 224 3.30 -19.46 -5.11
N GLU A 225 3.25 -20.66 -4.56
CA GLU A 225 3.84 -20.99 -3.26
C GLU A 225 4.47 -22.38 -3.26
N TYR A 226 5.43 -22.56 -2.36
CA TYR A 226 5.99 -23.88 -2.10
C TYR A 226 5.02 -24.71 -1.30
N VAL A 227 4.82 -25.96 -1.74
CA VAL A 227 3.95 -26.93 -1.06
C VAL A 227 4.49 -27.25 0.34
N LYS A 228 5.82 -27.31 0.47
CA LYS A 228 6.50 -27.46 1.77
C LYS A 228 6.93 -26.10 2.28
N TYR A 229 6.47 -25.74 3.48
CA TYR A 229 6.81 -24.47 4.13
C TYR A 229 8.32 -24.18 4.11
N ALA A 230 9.15 -25.17 4.49
CA ALA A 230 10.60 -25.02 4.61
C ALA A 230 11.28 -24.63 3.28
N ASP A 231 10.80 -25.16 2.15
CA ASP A 231 11.34 -24.87 0.82
C ASP A 231 11.05 -23.42 0.40
N GLY A 232 9.98 -22.82 0.92
CA GLY A 232 9.57 -21.44 0.62
C GLY A 232 10.19 -20.37 1.51
N VAL A 233 11.07 -20.72 2.46
CA VAL A 233 11.66 -19.74 3.38
C VAL A 233 12.80 -18.95 2.73
N ASP A 234 13.65 -19.62 1.95
CA ASP A 234 14.83 -18.99 1.34
C ASP A 234 14.55 -18.49 -0.08
N HIS A 235 14.28 -17.21 -0.22
CA HIS A 235 14.04 -16.57 -1.52
C HIS A 235 15.22 -16.69 -2.51
N ARG A 236 16.45 -16.97 -2.04
CA ARG A 236 17.65 -17.04 -2.92
C ARG A 236 17.62 -18.25 -3.85
N ILE A 237 16.87 -19.29 -3.48
CA ILE A 237 16.71 -20.52 -4.28
C ILE A 237 15.47 -20.50 -5.17
N PHE A 238 14.70 -19.39 -5.16
CA PHE A 238 13.50 -19.29 -5.96
C PHE A 238 13.84 -19.29 -7.45
N PRO A 239 13.00 -19.91 -8.30
CA PRO A 239 13.20 -19.88 -9.74
C PRO A 239 13.21 -18.43 -10.26
N LYS A 240 14.09 -18.16 -11.23
CA LYS A 240 14.27 -16.84 -11.84
C LYS A 240 13.65 -16.74 -13.24
N ASP A 241 13.11 -17.85 -13.74
CA ASP A 241 12.53 -17.98 -15.07
C ASP A 241 11.41 -19.03 -15.08
N LYS A 242 10.49 -18.90 -16.04
CA LYS A 242 9.31 -19.76 -16.17
C LYS A 242 9.69 -21.22 -16.38
N ARG A 243 10.75 -21.53 -17.13
CA ARG A 243 11.17 -22.92 -17.39
C ARG A 243 11.56 -23.63 -16.09
N THR A 244 12.34 -22.97 -15.24
CA THR A 244 12.72 -23.50 -13.92
C THR A 244 11.50 -23.63 -13.00
N LEU A 245 10.59 -22.65 -13.01
CA LEU A 245 9.30 -22.73 -12.30
C LEU A 245 8.48 -23.96 -12.73
N LEU A 246 8.34 -24.21 -14.04
CA LEU A 246 7.57 -25.35 -14.56
C LEU A 246 8.18 -26.70 -14.14
N GLY A 247 9.51 -26.78 -14.03
CA GLY A 247 10.17 -27.96 -13.47
C GLY A 247 9.79 -28.23 -12.00
N LEU A 248 9.68 -27.16 -11.20
CA LEU A 248 9.23 -27.24 -9.80
C LEU A 248 7.73 -27.55 -9.68
N VAL A 249 6.90 -27.05 -10.59
CA VAL A 249 5.47 -27.39 -10.66
C VAL A 249 5.28 -28.86 -11.05
N LYS A 250 6.00 -29.34 -12.08
CA LYS A 250 5.94 -30.73 -12.53
C LYS A 250 6.39 -31.72 -11.45
N SER A 251 7.38 -31.33 -10.64
CA SER A 251 7.83 -32.10 -9.47
C SER A 251 6.98 -31.88 -8.21
N LYS A 252 5.84 -31.18 -8.32
CA LYS A 252 4.90 -30.89 -7.22
C LYS A 252 5.52 -30.18 -6.01
N ARG A 253 6.58 -29.40 -6.24
CA ARG A 253 7.24 -28.58 -5.20
C ARG A 253 6.64 -27.18 -5.11
N LEU A 254 6.18 -26.64 -6.23
CA LEU A 254 5.46 -25.38 -6.35
C LEU A 254 4.04 -25.62 -6.86
N GLY A 255 3.10 -24.79 -6.43
CA GLY A 255 1.72 -24.79 -6.91
C GLY A 255 1.13 -23.38 -6.95
N MET A 256 -0.09 -23.26 -7.47
CA MET A 256 -0.89 -22.04 -7.39
C MET A 256 -0.95 -21.59 -5.92
N PHE A 257 -0.75 -20.29 -5.69
CA PHE A 257 -0.86 -19.71 -4.35
C PHE A 257 -2.25 -19.97 -3.75
N HIS A 258 -2.27 -20.46 -2.51
CA HIS A 258 -3.47 -20.94 -1.82
C HIS A 258 -4.29 -21.95 -2.64
N ALA A 259 -3.65 -22.98 -3.19
CA ALA A 259 -4.33 -23.98 -4.03
C ALA A 259 -5.53 -24.67 -3.35
N SER A 260 -5.56 -24.73 -2.01
CA SER A 260 -6.70 -25.26 -1.23
C SER A 260 -7.94 -24.36 -1.30
N TRP A 261 -7.77 -23.07 -1.60
CA TRP A 261 -8.85 -22.11 -1.85
C TRP A 261 -8.80 -21.65 -3.32
N ALA A 262 -9.19 -22.56 -4.22
CA ALA A 262 -9.10 -22.35 -5.65
C ALA A 262 -9.70 -21.01 -6.16
N PRO A 263 -10.86 -20.53 -5.65
CA PRO A 263 -11.41 -19.24 -6.08
C PRO A 263 -10.44 -18.07 -5.88
N GLY A 264 -9.50 -18.11 -4.92
CA GLY A 264 -8.56 -16.99 -4.75
C GLY A 264 -7.74 -16.67 -6.01
N HIS A 265 -7.40 -17.68 -6.82
CA HIS A 265 -6.45 -17.50 -7.93
C HIS A 265 -6.80 -18.25 -9.23
N ASN A 266 -7.81 -19.12 -9.26
CA ASN A 266 -8.10 -19.99 -10.41
C ASN A 266 -8.47 -19.23 -11.70
N SER A 267 -9.06 -18.03 -11.62
CA SER A 267 -9.36 -17.19 -12.79
C SER A 267 -8.13 -16.80 -13.61
N THR A 268 -6.93 -16.95 -13.05
CA THR A 268 -5.66 -16.84 -13.80
C THR A 268 -5.52 -17.88 -14.90
N ASP A 269 -6.29 -18.98 -14.87
CA ASP A 269 -6.13 -20.14 -15.78
C ASP A 269 -4.70 -20.68 -15.80
N TYR A 270 -4.29 -21.28 -14.67
CA TYR A 270 -2.94 -21.85 -14.55
C TYR A 270 -2.65 -22.95 -15.58
N LYS A 271 -3.67 -23.68 -16.07
CA LYS A 271 -3.49 -24.67 -17.13
C LYS A 271 -3.01 -23.99 -18.41
N ARG A 272 -3.64 -22.88 -18.80
CA ARG A 272 -3.18 -22.05 -19.91
C ARG A 272 -1.82 -21.42 -19.62
N TYR A 273 -1.60 -20.88 -18.42
CA TYR A 273 -0.29 -20.32 -18.03
C TYR A 273 0.86 -21.31 -18.26
N TYR A 274 0.68 -22.58 -17.88
CA TYR A 274 1.72 -23.61 -18.04
C TYR A 274 2.02 -23.94 -19.50
N ALA A 275 1.02 -23.87 -20.38
CA ALA A 275 1.15 -24.18 -21.80
C ALA A 275 1.52 -22.95 -22.66
N ALA A 276 1.38 -21.74 -22.11
CA ALA A 276 1.56 -20.50 -22.85
C ALA A 276 3.02 -20.29 -23.31
N PRO A 277 3.24 -19.95 -24.60
CA PRO A 277 4.57 -19.71 -25.15
C PRO A 277 5.21 -18.43 -24.57
N PRO A 278 6.53 -18.24 -24.73
CA PRO A 278 7.19 -17.00 -24.34
C PRO A 278 6.55 -15.77 -25.00
N GLY A 279 6.37 -14.71 -24.22
CA GLY A 279 5.75 -13.45 -24.63
C GLY A 279 4.21 -13.46 -24.62
N ASP A 280 3.57 -14.60 -24.32
CA ASP A 280 2.11 -14.68 -24.36
C ASP A 280 1.46 -13.82 -23.26
N VAL A 281 0.39 -13.14 -23.65
CA VAL A 281 -0.44 -12.33 -22.77
C VAL A 281 -1.88 -12.62 -23.11
N TYR A 282 -2.66 -13.06 -22.12
CA TYR A 282 -4.01 -13.51 -22.39
C TYR A 282 -5.05 -12.96 -21.43
N LYS A 283 -6.23 -12.68 -21.98
CA LYS A 283 -7.36 -12.17 -21.21
C LYS A 283 -7.92 -13.24 -20.26
N VAL A 284 -8.21 -12.85 -19.04
CA VAL A 284 -9.04 -13.62 -18.10
C VAL A 284 -10.48 -13.60 -18.61
N THR A 285 -11.01 -14.76 -18.98
CA THR A 285 -12.38 -14.91 -19.51
C THR A 285 -13.39 -15.38 -18.48
N GLN A 286 -12.94 -15.95 -17.37
CA GLN A 286 -13.77 -16.49 -16.28
C GLN A 286 -13.44 -15.80 -14.96
N TYR A 287 -13.73 -14.50 -14.87
CA TYR A 287 -13.59 -13.75 -13.61
C TYR A 287 -14.67 -14.20 -12.62
N GLN A 288 -14.32 -14.30 -11.33
CA GLN A 288 -15.28 -14.48 -10.24
C GLN A 288 -14.92 -13.60 -9.03
N SER A 289 -15.89 -13.32 -8.16
CA SER A 289 -15.78 -12.25 -7.15
C SER A 289 -14.76 -12.49 -6.04
N ALA A 290 -14.33 -13.73 -5.79
CA ALA A 290 -13.27 -14.07 -4.85
C ALA A 290 -11.87 -14.01 -5.45
N TYR A 291 -11.72 -13.64 -6.74
CA TYR A 291 -10.43 -13.62 -7.42
C TYR A 291 -9.58 -12.48 -6.86
N GLU A 292 -8.40 -12.82 -6.33
CA GLU A 292 -7.53 -11.93 -5.58
C GLU A 292 -6.11 -11.83 -6.19
N PRO A 293 -5.96 -11.56 -7.52
CA PRO A 293 -4.66 -11.52 -8.18
C PRO A 293 -3.77 -10.36 -7.72
N TYR A 294 -2.52 -10.38 -8.17
CA TYR A 294 -1.60 -9.26 -8.07
C TYR A 294 -1.52 -8.58 -9.43
N VAL A 295 -1.87 -7.30 -9.48
CA VAL A 295 -2.16 -6.61 -10.74
C VAL A 295 -1.41 -5.31 -10.88
N ILE A 296 -1.05 -5.01 -12.13
CA ILE A 296 -0.45 -3.76 -12.59
C ILE A 296 -1.50 -3.03 -13.41
N PHE A 297 -1.79 -1.79 -13.07
CA PHE A 297 -2.88 -1.04 -13.70
C PHE A 297 -2.62 0.47 -13.64
N LYS A 298 -3.40 1.24 -14.39
CA LYS A 298 -3.34 2.70 -14.39
C LYS A 298 -3.80 3.26 -13.04
N LYS A 299 -2.97 4.07 -12.39
CA LYS A 299 -3.22 4.67 -11.08
C LYS A 299 -4.54 5.43 -11.05
N ASP A 300 -4.84 6.19 -12.09
CA ASP A 300 -6.07 6.98 -12.21
C ASP A 300 -7.05 6.33 -13.18
N GLY A 301 -8.35 6.36 -12.87
CA GLY A 301 -9.41 5.74 -13.66
C GLY A 301 -10.17 4.64 -12.91
N PRO A 302 -9.50 3.54 -12.48
CA PRO A 302 -10.17 2.49 -11.73
C PRO A 302 -10.80 3.00 -10.42
N PRO A 303 -11.90 2.40 -9.94
CA PRO A 303 -12.49 2.75 -8.65
C PRO A 303 -11.48 2.59 -7.51
N TRP A 304 -11.66 3.35 -6.44
CA TRP A 304 -10.90 3.19 -5.20
C TRP A 304 -11.39 1.96 -4.45
N CYS A 305 -10.52 1.30 -3.68
CA CYS A 305 -10.96 0.18 -2.87
C CYS A 305 -11.94 0.67 -1.80
N ASP A 306 -13.12 0.07 -1.72
CA ASP A 306 -14.11 0.43 -0.70
C ASP A 306 -13.56 0.23 0.73
N GLU A 307 -13.40 1.34 1.46
CA GLU A 307 -12.76 1.41 2.76
C GLU A 307 -13.63 0.84 3.90
N ARG A 308 -14.90 0.54 3.63
CA ARG A 308 -15.80 -0.12 4.59
C ARG A 308 -15.43 -1.58 4.83
N PHE A 309 -14.69 -2.20 3.89
CA PHE A 309 -14.19 -3.56 4.05
C PHE A 309 -12.93 -3.59 4.93
N ILE A 310 -13.15 -3.79 6.23
CA ILE A 310 -12.12 -3.91 7.27
C ILE A 310 -11.89 -5.35 7.69
N GLY A 311 -10.75 -5.61 8.34
CA GLY A 311 -10.42 -6.93 8.88
C GLY A 311 -9.93 -7.92 7.81
N TYR A 312 -9.86 -9.20 8.16
CA TYR A 312 -9.30 -10.24 7.30
C TYR A 312 -10.32 -10.85 6.32
N GLY A 313 -9.84 -11.04 5.09
CA GLY A 313 -10.54 -11.73 4.02
C GLY A 313 -11.46 -10.82 3.20
N GLY A 314 -11.56 -11.10 1.89
CA GLY A 314 -12.52 -10.46 0.98
C GLY A 314 -12.23 -8.99 0.61
N ASN A 315 -11.48 -8.24 1.41
CA ASN A 315 -11.26 -6.79 1.19
C ASN A 315 -10.59 -6.47 -0.17
N LYS A 316 -9.52 -7.18 -0.53
CA LYS A 316 -8.81 -7.01 -1.81
C LYS A 316 -9.62 -7.62 -2.96
N ALA A 317 -10.24 -8.78 -2.76
CA ALA A 317 -11.08 -9.41 -3.77
C ALA A 317 -12.25 -8.49 -4.16
N ALA A 318 -12.91 -7.84 -3.19
CA ALA A 318 -13.94 -6.84 -3.44
C ALA A 318 -13.41 -5.64 -4.25
N CYS A 319 -12.25 -5.09 -3.87
CA CYS A 319 -11.62 -3.99 -4.61
C CYS A 319 -11.31 -4.36 -6.07
N LEU A 320 -10.76 -5.56 -6.30
CA LEU A 320 -10.44 -6.05 -7.64
C LEU A 320 -11.70 -6.39 -8.44
N PHE A 321 -12.73 -6.94 -7.79
CA PHE A 321 -14.01 -7.20 -8.45
C PHE A 321 -14.70 -5.90 -8.88
N GLU A 322 -14.69 -4.87 -8.04
CA GLU A 322 -15.19 -3.53 -8.37
C GLU A 322 -14.45 -2.95 -9.59
N MET A 323 -13.12 -3.09 -9.62
CA MET A 323 -12.31 -2.71 -10.78
C MET A 323 -12.74 -3.48 -12.04
N TYR A 324 -12.93 -4.79 -11.97
CA TYR A 324 -13.37 -5.60 -13.10
C TYR A 324 -14.75 -5.17 -13.65
N ILE A 325 -15.75 -5.00 -12.77
CA ILE A 325 -17.11 -4.61 -13.19
C ILE A 325 -17.22 -3.16 -13.66
N SER A 326 -16.23 -2.30 -13.34
CA SER A 326 -16.13 -0.95 -13.90
C SER A 326 -15.73 -0.91 -15.38
N GLY A 327 -15.44 -2.07 -15.98
CA GLY A 327 -15.09 -2.21 -17.40
C GLY A 327 -13.62 -2.56 -17.66
N ILE A 328 -12.80 -2.71 -16.61
CA ILE A 328 -11.37 -3.03 -16.75
C ILE A 328 -11.19 -4.53 -16.98
N SER A 329 -10.54 -4.87 -18.08
CA SER A 329 -10.22 -6.26 -18.45
C SER A 329 -8.89 -6.70 -17.85
N TYR A 330 -8.84 -7.95 -17.38
CA TYR A 330 -7.64 -8.53 -16.76
C TYR A 330 -6.88 -9.38 -17.77
N PHE A 331 -5.56 -9.23 -17.81
CA PHE A 331 -4.67 -9.93 -18.73
C PHE A 331 -3.51 -10.57 -17.97
N VAL A 332 -3.27 -11.87 -18.15
CA VAL A 332 -2.18 -12.59 -17.49
C VAL A 332 -0.90 -12.45 -18.30
N LEU A 333 0.19 -12.04 -17.64
CA LEU A 333 1.53 -12.01 -18.23
C LEU A 333 2.21 -13.37 -18.06
N ALA A 334 2.27 -14.17 -19.14
CA ALA A 334 2.60 -15.59 -19.03
C ALA A 334 4.08 -15.90 -18.76
N ASP A 335 4.98 -14.92 -18.88
CA ASP A 335 6.41 -15.08 -18.57
C ASP A 335 6.77 -14.71 -17.13
N HIS A 336 5.86 -14.01 -16.46
CA HIS A 336 6.12 -13.40 -15.17
C HIS A 336 5.38 -14.12 -14.06
N PHE A 337 6.00 -14.14 -12.89
CA PHE A 337 5.41 -14.72 -11.70
C PHE A 337 6.07 -14.16 -10.44
N ILE A 338 5.38 -14.34 -9.34
CA ILE A 338 5.83 -14.04 -7.99
C ILE A 338 5.60 -15.25 -7.09
N ILE A 339 6.42 -15.38 -6.05
CA ILE A 339 6.32 -16.48 -5.08
C ILE A 339 6.09 -15.90 -3.70
N HIS A 340 5.06 -16.39 -3.01
CA HIS A 340 4.86 -16.10 -1.60
C HIS A 340 6.01 -16.71 -0.78
N GLN A 341 6.78 -15.87 -0.09
CA GLN A 341 7.86 -16.32 0.76
C GLN A 341 7.31 -16.80 2.10
N SER A 342 7.52 -18.07 2.42
CA SER A 342 7.16 -18.63 3.72
C SER A 342 7.81 -17.84 4.84
N HIS A 343 7.00 -17.42 5.80
CA HIS A 343 7.45 -16.64 6.94
C HIS A 343 6.73 -17.11 8.20
N ARG A 344 7.37 -16.93 9.36
CA ARG A 344 6.75 -17.19 10.65
C ARG A 344 5.78 -16.06 10.98
N TYR A 345 4.54 -16.17 10.54
CA TYR A 345 3.44 -15.35 11.02
C TYR A 345 2.17 -16.18 11.16
N GLU A 346 1.35 -15.82 12.15
CA GLU A 346 0.34 -16.64 12.81
C GLU A 346 -0.78 -17.17 11.89
N GLU A 347 -0.64 -18.42 11.42
CA GLU A 347 -1.82 -19.25 11.13
C GLU A 347 -2.76 -19.35 12.35
N ALA A 348 -2.26 -19.09 13.57
CA ALA A 348 -3.03 -19.04 14.82
C ALA A 348 -4.06 -17.91 14.86
N ALA A 349 -3.72 -16.69 14.42
CA ALA A 349 -4.65 -15.56 14.37
C ALA A 349 -5.77 -15.79 13.33
N ARG A 350 -5.41 -16.38 12.18
CA ARG A 350 -6.37 -16.80 11.14
C ARG A 350 -7.30 -17.92 11.64
N ARG A 351 -6.77 -18.90 12.39
CA ARG A 351 -7.56 -20.00 12.99
C ARG A 351 -8.59 -19.52 14.00
N ASN A 352 -8.25 -18.55 14.84
CA ASN A 352 -9.17 -18.04 15.86
C ASN A 352 -10.37 -17.30 15.24
N GLU A 353 -10.20 -16.64 14.09
CA GLU A 353 -11.28 -15.90 13.42
C GLU A 353 -12.15 -16.77 12.48
N VAL A 354 -11.60 -17.86 11.93
CA VAL A 354 -12.41 -18.88 11.23
C VAL A 354 -13.36 -19.59 12.20
N ARG A 355 -12.95 -19.77 13.46
CA ARG A 355 -13.75 -20.40 14.51
C ARG A 355 -14.96 -19.58 14.96
N LEU A 356 -14.98 -18.28 14.67
CA LEU A 356 -16.12 -17.38 14.90
C LEU A 356 -17.12 -17.38 13.73
N ARG A 357 -16.85 -18.13 12.65
CA ARG A 357 -17.68 -18.22 11.44
C ARG A 357 -18.34 -19.59 11.24
N THR A 358 -18.14 -20.51 12.19
CA THR A 358 -18.92 -21.75 12.37
C THR A 358 -19.71 -21.62 13.65
#